data_AF-A0A090QTS3-F1
#
_entry.id   AF-A0A090QTS3-F1
#
_cell.length_a   1.000
_cell.length_b   1.000
_cell.length_c   1.000
_cell.angle_alpha   90.00
_cell.angle_beta   90.00
_cell.angle_gamma   90.00
#
_symmetry.space_group_name_H-M   'P 1'
#
loop_
_entity.id
_entity.type
_entity.pdbx_description
1 polymer ?
#
loop_
_entity_poly.entity_id
_entity_poly.type
_entity_poly.pdbx_seq_one_letter_code
_entity_poly.pdbx_strand_id
1 'polypeptide(L)' 'MQLSNQQLGLVISVNADNLLQPNVLLYDPSVPSNEAPIIELDESNLRIEQAIAPNKLPEKVYTYLNPRIRISYYFEQDD' A
#
# COMPACT_ATOMS: atom_id res chain seq x y z
N MET A 1 3.35 -6.87 0.61
CA MET A 1 4.24 -6.86 -0.57
C MET A 1 5.36 -5.86 -0.33
N GLN A 2 6.45 -5.97 -1.08
CA GLN A 2 7.59 -5.06 -1.01
C GLN A 2 7.75 -4.31 -2.35
N LEU A 3 8.03 -3.02 -2.25
CA LEU A 3 8.28 -2.12 -3.38
C LEU A 3 9.77 -2.00 -3.69
N SER A 4 10.09 -1.42 -4.85
CA SER A 4 11.46 -1.18 -5.34
C SER A 4 12.33 -0.37 -4.39
N ASN A 5 11.74 0.49 -3.56
CA ASN A 5 12.43 1.25 -2.53
C ASN A 5 12.48 0.54 -1.16
N GLN A 6 12.21 -0.76 -1.12
CA GLN A 6 12.14 -1.60 0.09
C GLN A 6 10.99 -1.28 1.06
N GLN A 7 10.07 -0.36 0.71
CA GLN A 7 8.88 -0.14 1.52
C GLN A 7 7.93 -1.34 1.43
N LEU A 8 7.22 -1.59 2.54
CA LEU A 8 6.18 -2.59 2.61
C LEU A 8 4.82 -1.93 2.39
N GLY A 9 3.97 -2.61 1.63
CA GLY A 9 2.62 -2.14 1.37
C GLY A 9 1.63 -3.26 1.07
N LEU A 10 0.40 -2.86 0.78
CA LEU A 10 -0.73 -3.71 0.47
C LEU A 10 -1.48 -3.15 -0.74
N VAL A 11 -1.71 -3.95 -1.77
CA VAL A 11 -2.64 -3.59 -2.85
C VAL A 11 -4.06 -3.58 -2.31
N ILE A 12 -4.74 -2.44 -2.41
CA ILE A 12 -6.12 -2.25 -1.91
C ILE A 12 -7.15 -2.17 -3.04
N SER A 13 -6.76 -1.71 -4.22
CA SER A 13 -7.59 -1.71 -5.42
C SER A 13 -6.73 -1.89 -6.65
N VAL A 14 -7.32 -2.52 -7.67
CA VAL A 14 -6.80 -2.58 -9.03
C VAL A 14 -7.75 -1.78 -9.90
N ASN A 15 -7.23 -0.88 -10.72
CA ASN A 15 -8.04 -0.27 -11.75
C ASN A 15 -8.28 -1.31 -12.85
N ALA A 16 -9.54 -1.62 -13.16
CA ALA A 16 -9.88 -2.62 -14.18
C ALA A 16 -9.46 -2.18 -15.59
N ASP A 17 -9.44 -0.87 -15.83
CA ASP A 17 -8.96 -0.28 -17.09
C ASP A 17 -7.42 -0.27 -17.15
N ASN A 18 -6.73 -0.20 -16.00
CA ASN A 18 -5.27 -0.16 -15.88
C ASN A 18 -4.76 -1.15 -14.82
N LEU A 19 -4.65 -2.44 -15.19
CA LEU A 19 -4.18 -3.51 -14.30
C LEU A 19 -2.78 -3.29 -13.71
N LEU A 20 -1.95 -2.48 -14.39
CA LEU A 20 -0.60 -2.14 -13.96
C LEU A 20 -0.55 -0.96 -12.97
N GLN A 21 -1.70 -0.33 -12.69
CA GLN A 21 -1.81 0.84 -11.82
C GLN A 21 -2.72 0.52 -10.61
N PRO A 22 -2.30 -0.40 -9.72
CA PRO A 22 -3.00 -0.60 -8.46
C PRO A 22 -2.70 0.54 -7.49
N ASN A 23 -3.65 0.79 -6.59
CA ASN A 23 -3.41 1.63 -5.42
C ASN A 23 -2.81 0.76 -4.32
N VAL A 24 -1.72 1.25 -3.74
CA VAL A 24 -0.96 0.55 -2.71
C VAL A 24 -0.97 1.36 -1.43
N LEU A 25 -1.49 0.77 -0.36
CA LEU A 25 -1.37 1.30 0.99
C LEU A 25 0.03 1.01 1.52
N LEU A 26 0.75 2.03 1.98
CA LEU A 26 2.09 1.89 2.53
C LEU A 26 2.07 1.73 4.05
N TYR A 27 3.02 0.96 4.55
CA TYR A 27 3.30 0.88 5.98
C TYR A 27 4.20 2.05 6.40
N ASP A 28 3.68 2.92 7.26
CA ASP A 28 4.45 3.95 7.95
C ASP A 28 4.17 3.87 9.46
N PRO A 29 5.15 3.49 10.30
CA PRO A 29 4.95 3.42 11.75
C PRO A 29 4.75 4.79 12.42
N SER A 30 5.03 5.89 11.70
CA SER A 30 4.91 7.27 12.19
C SER A 30 3.49 7.82 12.05
N VAL A 31 2.69 7.22 11.17
CA VAL A 31 1.32 7.64 10.86
C VAL A 31 0.36 6.56 11.36
N PRO A 32 -0.75 6.90 12.05
CA PRO A 32 -1.77 5.93 12.42
C PRO A 32 -2.25 5.09 11.23
N SER A 33 -2.66 3.83 11.46
CA SER A 33 -3.11 2.98 10.35
C SER A 33 -4.27 3.61 9.60
N ASN A 34 -5.22 4.26 10.29
CA ASN A 34 -6.35 5.01 9.72
C ASN A 34 -5.97 6.32 9.00
N GLU A 35 -4.68 6.67 8.93
CA GLU A 35 -4.14 7.76 8.11
C GLU A 35 -3.00 7.29 7.15
N ALA A 36 -2.82 5.99 7.01
CA ALA A 36 -1.76 5.40 6.20
C ALA A 36 -1.76 5.92 4.74
N PRO A 37 -0.58 6.27 4.19
CA PRO A 37 -0.49 6.83 2.85
C PRO A 37 -0.81 5.79 1.79
N ILE A 38 -1.62 6.18 0.81
CA ILE A 38 -1.87 5.41 -0.41
C ILE A 38 -1.03 6.01 -1.52
N ILE A 39 -0.39 5.17 -2.31
CA ILE A 39 0.32 5.59 -3.51
C ILE A 39 -0.26 4.91 -4.75
N GLU A 40 -0.25 5.65 -5.84
CA GLU A 40 -0.44 5.12 -7.18
C GLU A 40 0.94 4.78 -7.76
N LEU A 41 1.10 3.55 -8.28
CA LEU A 41 2.40 3.11 -8.80
C LEU A 41 2.82 3.86 -10.08
N ASP A 42 1.88 4.45 -10.80
CA ASP A 42 2.12 5.18 -12.06
C ASP A 42 2.92 6.47 -11.82
N GLU A 43 2.46 7.30 -10.90
CA GLU A 43 3.06 8.61 -10.60
C GLU A 43 4.35 8.47 -9.78
N SER A 44 4.45 7.42 -8.96
CA SER A 44 5.54 7.27 -7.98
C SER A 44 6.82 6.63 -8.53
N ASN A 45 6.87 6.18 -9.79
CA ASN A 45 7.98 5.37 -10.34
C ASN A 45 8.34 4.13 -9.50
N LEU A 46 7.44 3.69 -8.61
CA LEU A 46 7.63 2.54 -7.75
C LEU A 46 7.07 1.28 -8.41
N ARG A 47 7.72 0.14 -8.18
CA ARG A 47 7.30 -1.16 -8.71
C ARG A 47 7.18 -2.17 -7.60
N ILE A 48 6.29 -3.15 -7.80
CA ILE A 48 6.17 -4.31 -6.93
C ILE A 48 7.35 -5.24 -7.22
N GLU A 49 8.35 -5.28 -6.33
CA GLU A 49 9.48 -6.21 -6.44
C GLU A 49 9.08 -7.61 -5.99
N GLN A 50 8.31 -7.70 -4.90
CA GLN A 50 8.00 -8.99 -4.30
C GLN A 50 6.61 -9.04 -3.66
N ALA A 51 5.84 -10.06 -4.04
CA ALA A 51 4.64 -10.44 -3.30
C ALA A 51 5.05 -11.16 -1.99
N ILE A 52 4.58 -10.65 -0.86
CA ILE A 52 4.85 -11.23 0.46
C ILE A 52 3.53 -11.76 0.99
N ALA A 53 3.48 -13.05 1.29
CA ALA A 53 2.31 -13.67 1.91
C ALA A 53 2.04 -13.05 3.29
N PRO A 54 0.78 -12.87 3.71
CA PRO A 54 0.47 -12.21 4.97
C PRO A 54 1.13 -12.86 6.20
N ASN A 55 1.24 -14.20 6.20
CA ASN A 55 1.90 -14.97 7.26
C ASN A 55 3.43 -14.76 7.36
N LYS A 56 4.03 -14.11 6.36
CA LYS A 56 5.46 -13.75 6.33
C LYS A 56 5.70 -12.30 6.74
N LEU A 57 4.64 -11.50 6.91
CA LEU A 57 4.77 -10.13 7.37
C LEU A 57 5.03 -10.11 8.88
N PRO A 58 5.87 -9.18 9.37
CA PRO A 58 5.97 -8.90 10.80
C PRO A 58 4.58 -8.54 11.36
N GLU A 59 4.30 -8.95 12.60
CA GLU A 59 2.99 -8.76 13.24
C GLU A 59 2.54 -7.30 13.22
N LYS A 60 3.45 -6.35 13.48
CA LYS A 60 3.16 -4.91 13.44
C LYS A 60 2.68 -4.46 12.07
N VAL A 61 3.32 -4.93 11.00
CA VAL A 61 2.98 -4.58 9.61
C VAL A 61 1.65 -5.21 9.21
N TYR A 62 1.43 -6.47 9.60
CA TYR A 62 0.18 -7.18 9.35
C TYR A 62 -1.01 -6.49 10.02
N THR A 63 -0.87 -6.13 11.31
CA THR A 63 -1.90 -5.42 12.07
C THR A 63 -2.15 -4.02 11.53
N TYR A 64 -1.10 -3.33 11.09
CA TYR A 64 -1.21 -1.98 10.53
C TYR A 64 -1.93 -1.97 9.18
N LEU A 65 -1.49 -2.81 8.23
CA LEU A 65 -2.05 -2.85 6.88
C LEU A 65 -3.40 -3.58 6.81
N ASN A 66 -3.71 -4.39 7.83
CA ASN A 66 -4.95 -5.13 8.04
C ASN A 66 -5.69 -5.50 6.73
N PRO A 67 -5.21 -6.50 5.97
CA PRO A 67 -5.67 -6.79 4.61
C PRO A 67 -7.13 -7.23 4.48
N ARG A 68 -7.86 -7.35 5.60
CA ARG A 68 -9.29 -7.69 5.64
C ARG A 68 -10.20 -6.47 5.72
N ILE A 69 -9.67 -5.28 6.01
CA ILE A 69 -10.46 -4.05 6.11
C ILE A 69 -10.29 -3.25 4.84
N ARG A 70 -11.41 -2.95 4.16
CA ARG A 70 -11.45 -1.90 3.14
C ARG A 70 -11.47 -0.57 3.86
N ILE A 71 -10.42 0.22 3.69
CA ILE A 71 -10.34 1.53 4.31
C ILE A 71 -10.33 2.56 3.17
N SER A 72 -11.28 3.48 3.22
CA SER A 72 -11.40 4.58 2.27
C SER A 72 -10.60 5.76 2.82
N TYR A 73 -9.51 6.13 2.17
CA TYR A 73 -8.71 7.30 2.52
C TYR A 73 -8.85 8.38 1.48
N TYR A 74 -8.83 9.62 1.97
CA TYR A 74 -8.86 10.82 1.16
C TYR A 74 -7.42 11.26 0.91
N PHE A 75 -7.01 11.33 -0.35
CA PHE A 75 -5.71 11.88 -0.74
C PHE A 75 -5.92 13.36 -1.08
N GLU A 76 -5.31 14.25 -0.31
CA GLU A 76 -5.28 15.67 -0.66
C GLU A 76 -4.11 15.85 -1.63
N GLN A 77 -4.43 16.15 -2.89
CA GLN A 77 -3.43 16.53 -3.89
C GLN A 77 -2.97 17.95 -3.53
N ASP A 78 -1.75 18.10 -3.01
CA ASP A 78 -1.12 19.41 -2.88
C ASP A 78 -0.88 19.98 -4.29
N ASP A 79 -1.58 21.07 -4.63
CA ASP A 79 -1.44 21.89 -5.87
C ASP A 79 -0.03 22.49 -6.04
#